data_AF-A0A5R8WTC3-F1
#
_entry.id   AF-A0A5R8WTC3-F1
#
_cell.length_a   1.000
_cell.length_b   1.000
_cell.length_c   1.000
_cell.angle_alpha   90.00
_cell.angle_beta   90.00
_cell.angle_gamma   90.00
#
_symmetry.space_group_name_H-M   'P 1'
#
loop_
_entity.id
_entity.type
_entity.pdbx_description
1 polymer ?
#
loop_
_entity_poly.entity_id
_entity_poly.type
_entity_poly.pdbx_seq_one_letter_code
_entity_poly.pdbx_strand_id
1 'polypeptide(L)'
;MTDLTSLYDVNLPALAATQLLGPWRIVQLRAAPAAEPLWGEATHLHLDADTLRLQSNDSPPLSGTWHLQRHAQLGQPFLVLHLPDGSAQALITRLRRSPDGSVRQMVLYFQSGLELQLTHP
;
A
#
# COMPACT_ATOMS: atom_id res chain seq x y z
N MET A 1 21.69 -16.27 8.89
CA MET A 1 21.92 -15.03 8.12
C MET A 1 20.97 -15.10 6.95
N THR A 2 19.74 -14.61 7.14
CA THR A 2 18.68 -14.72 6.13
C THR A 2 19.09 -13.87 4.94
N ASP A 3 19.16 -14.48 3.77
CA ASP A 3 19.53 -13.84 2.52
C ASP A 3 18.43 -12.81 2.16
N LEU A 4 18.59 -11.58 2.66
CA LEU A 4 17.71 -10.43 2.41
C LEU A 4 17.69 -10.02 0.93
N THR A 5 18.45 -10.70 0.08
CA THR A 5 18.76 -10.27 -1.29
C THR A 5 17.83 -10.85 -2.35
N SER A 6 16.95 -11.80 -2.00
CA SER A 6 16.02 -12.40 -2.98
C SER A 6 14.55 -12.13 -2.61
N LEU A 7 14.00 -11.06 -3.19
CA LEU A 7 12.57 -10.78 -3.17
C LEU A 7 11.93 -11.28 -4.47
N TYR A 8 10.83 -12.01 -4.36
CA TYR A 8 10.10 -12.59 -5.48
C TYR A 8 8.81 -11.83 -5.72
N ASP A 9 8.49 -11.58 -6.99
CA ASP A 9 7.23 -10.96 -7.38
C ASP A 9 6.06 -11.92 -7.10
N VAL A 10 5.03 -11.39 -6.43
CA VAL A 10 3.77 -12.07 -6.19
C VAL A 10 2.89 -11.95 -7.43
N ASN A 11 2.18 -13.02 -7.77
CA ASN A 11 1.19 -13.01 -8.84
C ASN A 11 0.00 -12.09 -8.47
N LEU A 12 0.03 -10.85 -8.96
CA LEU A 12 -0.95 -9.81 -8.63
C LEU A 12 -2.41 -10.19 -8.99
N PRO A 13 -2.72 -10.77 -10.16
CA PRO A 13 -4.05 -11.28 -10.45
C PRO A 13 -4.64 -12.19 -9.35
N ALA A 14 -3.81 -13.03 -8.75
CA ALA A 14 -4.18 -13.99 -7.69
C ALA A 14 -4.04 -13.44 -6.26
N LEU A 15 -3.72 -12.15 -6.09
CA LEU A 15 -3.46 -11.53 -4.79
C LEU A 15 -4.67 -11.59 -3.85
N ALA A 16 -4.54 -12.19 -2.68
CA ALA A 16 -5.55 -12.15 -1.63
C ALA A 16 -5.38 -10.91 -0.73
N ALA A 17 -6.49 -10.36 -0.23
CA ALA A 17 -6.47 -9.23 0.71
C ALA A 17 -5.66 -9.53 1.98
N THR A 18 -5.70 -10.78 2.45
CA THR A 18 -4.92 -11.23 3.63
C THR A 18 -3.42 -11.07 3.45
N GLN A 19 -2.90 -11.08 2.22
CA GLN A 19 -1.48 -10.87 1.94
C GLN A 19 -1.05 -9.40 2.08
N LEU A 20 -2.00 -8.48 2.21
CA LEU A 20 -1.77 -7.05 2.40
C LEU A 20 -1.87 -6.63 3.87
N LEU A 21 -2.29 -7.53 4.76
CA LEU A 21 -2.45 -7.22 6.18
C LEU A 21 -1.10 -6.94 6.85
N GLY A 22 -1.16 -6.09 7.88
CA GLY A 22 -0.06 -5.75 8.76
C GLY A 22 0.46 -4.31 8.56
N PRO A 23 1.47 -3.94 9.37
CA PRO A 23 2.08 -2.61 9.31
C PRO A 23 2.97 -2.45 8.07
N TRP A 24 2.70 -1.41 7.30
CA TRP A 24 3.53 -0.99 6.18
C TRP A 24 4.18 0.34 6.49
N ARG A 25 5.50 0.40 6.34
CA ARG A 25 6.26 1.65 6.39
C ARG A 25 6.45 2.19 4.99
N ILE A 26 6.14 3.46 4.77
CA ILE A 26 6.43 4.17 3.53
C ILE A 26 7.92 4.51 3.53
N VAL A 27 8.65 4.02 2.53
CA VAL A 27 10.11 4.19 2.41
C VAL A 27 10.50 5.09 1.25
N GLN A 28 9.62 5.24 0.26
CA GLN A 28 9.81 6.18 -0.83
C GLN A 28 8.48 6.73 -1.28
N LEU A 29 8.48 8.02 -1.63
CA LEU A 29 7.35 8.75 -2.14
C LEU A 29 7.79 9.51 -3.39
N ARG A 30 7.02 9.40 -4.48
CA ARG A 30 7.21 10.18 -5.70
C ARG A 30 5.88 10.81 -6.08
N ALA A 31 5.86 12.13 -6.19
CA ALA A 31 4.64 12.90 -6.38
C ALA A 31 4.83 13.93 -7.50
N ALA A 32 3.75 14.19 -8.24
CA ALA A 32 3.66 15.42 -9.02
C ALA A 32 3.45 16.63 -8.06
N PRO A 33 3.74 17.87 -8.48
CA PRO A 33 3.66 19.05 -7.60
C PRO A 33 2.29 19.31 -6.94
N ALA A 34 1.22 18.69 -7.45
CA ALA A 34 -0.16 18.84 -6.96
C ALA A 34 -0.72 17.54 -6.34
N ALA A 35 0.13 16.65 -5.82
CA ALA A 35 -0.34 15.41 -5.20
C ALA A 35 -1.17 15.66 -3.93
N GLU A 36 -2.06 14.71 -3.62
CA GLU A 36 -2.95 14.76 -2.46
C GLU A 36 -2.15 14.90 -1.15
N PRO A 37 -2.37 15.97 -0.34
CA PRO A 37 -1.54 16.26 0.84
C PRO A 37 -1.50 15.09 1.84
N LEU A 38 -2.65 14.43 2.03
CA LEU A 38 -2.81 13.38 3.03
C LEU A 38 -1.83 12.21 2.84
N TRP A 39 -1.70 11.75 1.60
CA TRP A 39 -0.80 10.65 1.25
C TRP A 39 0.64 11.12 1.03
N GLY A 40 0.82 12.42 0.71
CA GLY A 40 2.10 13.11 0.57
C GLY A 40 2.96 13.13 1.84
N GLU A 41 2.32 13.10 3.01
CA GLU A 41 2.98 13.21 4.33
C GLU A 41 2.94 11.91 5.15
N ALA A 42 2.31 10.87 4.61
CA ALA A 42 2.14 9.61 5.29
C ALA A 42 3.48 8.89 5.47
N THR A 43 3.69 8.32 6.65
CA THR A 43 4.88 7.52 7.00
C THR A 43 4.55 6.06 7.21
N HIS A 44 3.35 5.73 7.67
CA HIS A 44 2.91 4.35 7.89
C HIS A 44 1.45 4.15 7.49
N LEU A 45 1.19 2.98 6.92
CA LEU A 45 -0.14 2.47 6.61
C LEU A 45 -0.31 1.12 7.31
N HIS A 46 -1.28 1.00 8.19
CA HIS A 46 -1.66 -0.28 8.79
C HIS A 46 -2.93 -0.78 8.14
N LEU A 47 -2.91 -2.00 7.60
CA LEU A 47 -4.07 -2.68 7.05
C LEU A 47 -4.44 -3.86 7.96
N ASP A 48 -5.58 -3.76 8.64
CA ASP A 48 -6.24 -4.86 9.35
C ASP A 48 -7.41 -5.38 8.51
N ALA A 49 -8.15 -6.41 8.95
CA ALA A 49 -9.15 -7.10 8.12
C ALA A 49 -10.04 -6.19 7.24
N ASP A 50 -10.68 -5.17 7.86
CA ASP A 50 -11.52 -4.19 7.14
C ASP A 50 -11.16 -2.74 7.47
N THR A 51 -10.19 -2.53 8.36
CA THR A 51 -9.82 -1.19 8.85
C THR A 51 -8.43 -0.81 8.38
N LEU A 52 -8.26 0.46 8.05
CA LEU A 52 -6.95 1.05 7.78
C LEU A 52 -6.63 2.11 8.83
N ARG A 53 -5.34 2.26 9.14
CA ARG A 53 -4.82 3.41 9.89
C ARG A 53 -3.67 4.05 9.14
N LEU A 54 -3.71 5.36 8.99
CA LEU A 54 -2.68 6.15 8.33
C LEU A 54 -1.98 7.04 9.37
N GLN A 55 -0.66 7.01 9.40
CA GLN A 55 0.14 7.85 10.28
C GLN A 55 1.00 8.81 9.46
N SER A 56 1.13 10.04 9.94
CA SER A 56 1.99 11.09 9.39
C SER A 56 2.84 11.67 10.54
N ASN A 57 3.88 12.44 10.22
CA ASN A 57 4.74 13.03 11.25
C ASN A 57 4.05 14.16 12.03
N ASP A 58 3.35 15.04 11.31
CA ASP A 58 2.86 16.32 11.85
C ASP A 58 1.33 16.36 12.02
N SER A 59 0.66 15.21 11.90
CA SER A 59 -0.81 15.09 12.01
C SER A 59 -1.25 13.88 12.85
N PRO A 60 -2.40 13.96 13.54
CA PRO A 60 -2.98 12.82 14.24
C PRO A 60 -3.21 11.63 13.31
N PRO A 61 -3.08 10.38 13.79
CA PRO A 61 -3.40 9.21 12.99
C PRO A 61 -4.85 9.23 12.52
N LEU A 62 -5.07 8.96 11.23
CA LEU A 62 -6.41 8.78 10.68
C LEU A 62 -6.77 7.30 10.65
N SER A 63 -8.05 7.00 10.87
CA SER A 63 -8.60 5.65 10.78
C SER A 63 -9.73 5.62 9.76
N GLY A 64 -9.85 4.50 9.07
CA GLY A 64 -10.82 4.35 7.99
C GLY A 64 -11.03 2.90 7.60
N THR A 65 -11.55 2.67 6.40
CA THR A 65 -11.79 1.34 5.85
C THR A 65 -11.10 1.16 4.52
N TRP A 66 -10.78 -0.08 4.20
CA TRP A 66 -10.21 -0.40 2.90
C TRP A 66 -10.77 -1.71 2.37
N HIS A 67 -10.62 -1.92 1.06
CA HIS A 67 -10.88 -3.21 0.45
C HIS A 67 -10.07 -3.37 -0.84
N LEU A 68 -9.80 -4.63 -1.19
CA LEU A 68 -9.12 -5.01 -2.41
C LEU A 68 -10.13 -5.21 -3.55
N GLN A 69 -10.00 -4.44 -4.62
CA GLN A 69 -10.78 -4.60 -5.85
C GLN A 69 -9.87 -4.99 -7.02
N ARG A 70 -10.50 -5.33 -8.16
CA ARG A 70 -9.81 -5.66 -9.40
C ARG A 70 -10.51 -5.02 -10.58
N HIS A 71 -9.74 -4.56 -11.55
CA HIS A 71 -10.29 -4.17 -12.83
C HIS A 71 -10.84 -5.41 -13.56
N ALA A 72 -12.09 -5.34 -14.03
CA ALA A 72 -12.81 -6.46 -14.63
C ALA A 72 -12.11 -7.08 -15.85
N GLN A 73 -11.38 -6.28 -16.63
CA GLN A 73 -10.74 -6.74 -17.87
C GLN A 73 -9.30 -7.22 -17.68
N LEU A 74 -8.54 -6.58 -16.79
CA LEU A 74 -7.10 -6.81 -16.64
C LEU A 74 -6.76 -7.64 -15.39
N GLY A 75 -7.71 -7.84 -14.48
CA GLY A 75 -7.46 -8.47 -13.19
C GLY A 75 -6.51 -7.68 -12.28
N GLN A 76 -6.06 -6.49 -12.72
CA GLN A 76 -5.14 -5.61 -12.01
C GLN A 76 -5.75 -5.25 -10.65
N PRO A 77 -5.13 -5.65 -9.53
CA PRO A 77 -5.61 -5.29 -8.21
C PRO A 77 -5.38 -3.82 -7.90
N PHE A 78 -6.32 -3.25 -7.15
CA PHE A 78 -6.22 -1.92 -6.58
C PHE A 78 -6.88 -1.86 -5.21
N LEU A 79 -6.36 -0.98 -4.36
CA LEU A 79 -6.95 -0.65 -3.08
C LEU A 79 -7.96 0.48 -3.25
N VAL A 80 -9.11 0.32 -2.61
CA VAL A 80 -10.03 1.43 -2.33
C VAL A 80 -9.87 1.75 -0.86
N LEU A 81 -9.54 3.01 -0.57
CA LEU A 81 -9.15 3.50 0.74
C LEU A 81 -10.12 4.62 1.13
N HIS A 82 -10.83 4.47 2.23
CA HIS A 82 -11.76 5.46 2.75
C HIS A 82 -11.21 6.01 4.06
N LEU A 83 -10.93 7.31 4.09
CA LEU A 83 -10.50 8.08 5.26
C LEU A 83 -11.51 9.20 5.53
N PRO A 84 -11.51 9.81 6.73
CA PRO A 84 -12.41 10.93 7.05
C PRO A 84 -12.32 12.09 6.05
N ASP A 85 -11.11 12.34 5.55
CA ASP A 85 -10.81 13.47 4.67
C ASP A 85 -11.01 13.16 3.17
N GLY A 86 -11.41 11.93 2.84
CA GLY A 86 -11.67 11.55 1.46
C GLY A 86 -11.43 10.08 1.16
N SER A 87 -11.72 9.71 -0.09
CA SER A 87 -11.46 8.37 -0.60
C SER A 87 -10.38 8.42 -1.68
N ALA A 88 -9.51 7.42 -1.67
CA ALA A 88 -8.46 7.27 -2.66
C ALA A 88 -8.49 5.87 -3.28
N GLN A 89 -8.04 5.77 -4.53
CA GLN A 89 -7.80 4.50 -5.19
C GLN A 89 -6.33 4.40 -5.57
N ALA A 90 -5.72 3.25 -5.27
CA ALA A 90 -4.32 3.00 -5.58
C ALA A 90 -4.13 1.63 -6.23
N LEU A 91 -3.60 1.61 -7.45
CA LEU A 91 -3.19 0.38 -8.12
C LEU A 91 -2.05 -0.27 -7.34
N ILE A 92 -2.12 -1.58 -7.15
CA ILE A 92 -0.98 -2.36 -6.65
C ILE A 92 -0.14 -2.75 -7.86
N THR A 93 0.87 -1.96 -8.18
CA THR A 93 1.69 -2.18 -9.39
C THR A 93 2.77 -3.22 -9.18
N ARG A 94 3.18 -3.44 -7.92
CA ARG A 94 4.14 -4.48 -7.55
C ARG A 94 3.93 -4.93 -6.11
N LEU A 95 4.00 -6.24 -5.88
CA LEU A 95 4.12 -6.82 -4.55
C LEU A 95 5.23 -7.87 -4.59
N ARG A 96 6.19 -7.78 -3.69
CA ARG A 96 7.27 -8.75 -3.53
C ARG A 96 7.34 -9.28 -2.12
N ARG A 97 7.86 -10.50 -1.98
CA ARG A 97 8.10 -11.13 -0.68
C ARG A 97 9.40 -11.93 -0.67
N SER A 98 10.02 -12.05 0.51
CA SER A 98 11.09 -13.03 0.73
C SER A 98 10.54 -14.46 0.75
N PRO A 99 11.39 -15.49 0.56
CA PRO A 99 10.98 -16.90 0.61
C PRO A 99 10.27 -17.27 1.92
N ASP A 100 10.82 -16.83 3.04
CA ASP A 100 10.29 -17.05 4.38
C ASP A 100 9.07 -16.17 4.69
N GLY A 101 8.78 -15.17 3.85
CA GLY A 101 7.65 -14.26 4.00
C GLY A 101 7.78 -13.24 5.12
N SER A 102 8.94 -13.12 5.75
CA SER A 102 9.22 -12.05 6.72
C SER A 102 9.10 -10.70 6.00
N VAL A 103 9.98 -10.46 5.04
CA VAL A 103 9.99 -9.18 4.33
C VAL A 103 9.00 -9.17 3.18
N ARG A 104 8.20 -8.10 3.10
CA ARG A 104 7.35 -7.78 1.94
C ARG A 104 7.58 -6.35 1.48
N GLN A 105 7.43 -6.12 0.18
CA GLN A 105 7.49 -4.78 -0.42
C GLN A 105 6.33 -4.58 -1.37
N MET A 106 5.67 -3.43 -1.27
CA MET A 106 4.52 -3.08 -2.10
C MET A 106 4.77 -1.73 -2.78
N VAL A 107 4.33 -1.60 -4.02
CA VAL A 107 4.28 -0.32 -4.74
C VAL A 107 2.82 0.00 -5.03
N LEU A 108 2.38 1.18 -4.59
CA LEU A 108 1.06 1.73 -4.81
C LEU A 108 1.14 2.91 -5.78
N TYR A 109 0.24 2.96 -6.75
CA TYR A 109 0.12 4.07 -7.69
C TYR A 109 -1.29 4.66 -7.65
N PHE A 110 -1.40 5.90 -7.20
CA PHE A 110 -2.67 6.61 -7.01
C PHE A 110 -3.10 7.31 -8.31
N GLN A 111 -4.39 7.56 -8.45
CA GLN A 111 -4.94 8.31 -9.60
C GLN A 111 -4.38 9.74 -9.71
N SER A 112 -3.98 10.34 -8.59
CA SER A 112 -3.31 11.65 -8.55
C SER A 112 -1.87 11.64 -9.10
N GLY A 113 -1.35 10.48 -9.49
CA GLY A 113 0.04 10.32 -9.95
C GLY A 113 1.05 10.17 -8.82
N LEU A 114 0.59 10.05 -7.56
CA LEU A 114 1.42 9.70 -6.42
C LEU A 114 1.82 8.22 -6.49
N GLU A 115 3.10 7.95 -6.29
CA GLU A 115 3.65 6.61 -6.13
C GLU A 115 4.24 6.45 -4.73
N LEU A 116 3.80 5.41 -4.01
CA LEU A 116 4.32 5.03 -2.70
C LEU A 116 5.00 3.67 -2.79
N GLN A 117 6.23 3.59 -2.28
CA GLN A 117 6.90 2.33 -2.01
C GLN A 117 6.82 2.04 -0.51
N LEU A 118 6.31 0.87 -0.18
CA LEU A 118 6.10 0.42 1.19
C LEU A 118 6.88 -0.86 1.48
N THR A 119 7.28 -1.02 2.74
CA THR A 119 7.92 -2.24 3.24
C THR A 119 7.20 -2.74 4.50
N HIS A 120 7.10 -4.05 4.63
CA HIS A 120 6.65 -4.75 5.84
C HIS A 120 7.77 -5.71 6.29
N PRO A 121 8.08 -5.79 7.60
CA PRO A 121 9.11 -6.66 8.17
C PRO A 121 8.72 -8.12 8.32
#